data_AF-A0A924SMW0-F1
#
_entry.id   AF-A0A924SMW0-F1
#
_cell.length_a   1.000
_cell.length_b   1.000
_cell.length_c   1.000
_cell.angle_alpha   90.00
_cell.angle_beta   90.00
_cell.angle_gamma   90.00
#
_symmetry.space_group_name_H-M   'P 1'
#
loop_
_entity.id
_entity.type
_entity.pdbx_description
1 polymer ?
#
loop_
_entity_poly.entity_id
_entity_poly.type
_entity_poly.pdbx_seq_one_letter_code
_entity_poly.pdbx_strand_id
1 'polypeptide(L)'
;VDFASNLKVPVLGLYAGLDDFIKPAAIDRMTAGLRTSGSGSEIVVFPNVNHGFNADYRPSYDKTAATYATKLALDWLKEHGV
;
A
#
# COMPACT_ATOMS: atom_id res chain seq x y z
N VAL A 1 -6.22 0.86 -14.45
CA VAL A 1 -6.85 1.12 -13.15
C VAL A 1 -8.00 2.06 -13.41
N ASP A 2 -9.18 1.49 -13.46
CA ASP A 2 -10.40 2.02 -14.07
C ASP A 2 -11.57 1.98 -13.08
N PHE A 3 -11.35 1.41 -11.89
CA PHE A 3 -12.31 1.32 -10.80
C PHE A 3 -11.96 2.18 -9.58
N ALA A 4 -10.74 2.75 -9.52
CA ALA A 4 -10.24 3.43 -8.32
C ALA A 4 -11.16 4.58 -7.86
N SER A 5 -11.69 5.37 -8.80
CA SER A 5 -12.63 6.45 -8.53
C SER A 5 -13.98 5.96 -7.96
N ASN A 6 -14.30 4.68 -8.13
CA ASN A 6 -15.57 4.09 -7.72
C ASN A 6 -15.50 3.39 -6.36
N LEU A 7 -14.33 3.33 -5.73
CA LEU A 7 -14.18 2.75 -4.40
C LEU A 7 -15.08 3.47 -3.40
N LYS A 8 -15.75 2.68 -2.55
CA LYS A 8 -16.72 3.17 -1.56
C LYS A 8 -16.27 3.01 -0.12
N VAL A 9 -15.27 2.17 0.11
CA VAL A 9 -14.73 1.89 1.43
C VAL A 9 -13.27 2.35 1.50
N PRO A 10 -12.81 2.81 2.67
CA PRO A 10 -11.40 3.13 2.88
C PRO A 10 -10.53 1.89 2.66
N VAL A 11 -9.41 2.08 1.97
CA VAL A 11 -8.43 1.04 1.68
C VAL A 11 -7.05 1.63 1.87
N LEU A 12 -6.19 0.94 2.62
CA LEU A 12 -4.77 1.26 2.74
C LEU A 12 -3.95 0.31 1.86
N GLY A 13 -3.14 0.87 0.96
CA GLY A 13 -2.17 0.13 0.16
C GLY A 13 -0.74 0.38 0.64
N LEU A 14 -0.01 -0.69 0.98
CA LEU A 14 1.40 -0.62 1.41
C LEU A 14 2.28 -1.29 0.33
N TYR A 15 2.99 -0.48 -0.46
CA TYR A 15 3.71 -0.92 -1.66
C TYR A 15 5.22 -0.86 -1.49
N ALA A 16 5.92 -1.79 -2.13
CA ALA A 16 7.37 -1.77 -2.27
C ALA A 16 7.80 -0.85 -3.43
N GLY A 17 8.76 0.04 -3.19
CA GLY A 17 9.27 0.99 -4.17
C GLY A 17 10.20 0.38 -5.20
N LEU A 18 10.84 -0.76 -4.88
CA LEU A 18 11.71 -1.52 -5.78
C LEU A 18 10.99 -2.76 -6.36
N ASP A 19 9.66 -2.78 -6.35
CA ASP A 19 8.88 -3.90 -6.88
C ASP A 19 8.87 -3.91 -8.42
N ASP A 20 9.55 -4.90 -9.01
CA ASP A 20 9.61 -5.05 -10.48
C ASP A 20 8.28 -5.48 -11.11
N PHE A 21 7.37 -6.08 -10.32
CA PHE A 21 6.07 -6.56 -10.76
C PHE A 21 5.02 -5.44 -10.79
N ILE A 22 5.22 -4.37 -10.01
CA ILE A 22 4.27 -3.26 -9.91
C ILE A 22 4.92 -1.97 -10.41
N LYS A 23 4.60 -1.60 -11.65
CA LYS A 23 5.19 -0.40 -12.27
C LYS A 23 4.74 0.89 -11.57
N PRO A 24 5.63 1.89 -11.40
CA PRO A 24 5.27 3.18 -10.79
C PRO A 24 4.04 3.84 -11.42
N ALA A 25 3.93 3.79 -12.76
CA ALA A 25 2.78 4.33 -13.48
C ALA A 25 1.44 3.69 -13.08
N ALA A 26 1.42 2.44 -12.59
CA ALA A 26 0.20 1.83 -12.07
C ALA A 26 -0.17 2.41 -10.69
N ILE A 27 0.81 2.65 -9.83
CA ILE A 27 0.64 3.31 -8.53
C ILE A 27 0.13 4.75 -8.73
N ASP A 28 0.70 5.48 -9.69
CA ASP A 28 0.29 6.85 -10.00
C ASP A 28 -1.18 6.91 -10.46
N ARG A 29 -1.57 6.00 -11.36
CA ARG A 29 -2.96 5.90 -11.84
C ARG A 29 -3.93 5.54 -10.71
N MET A 30 -3.55 4.62 -9.84
CA MET A 30 -4.37 4.25 -8.67
C MET A 30 -4.51 5.45 -7.72
N THR A 31 -3.39 6.09 -7.37
CA THR A 31 -3.37 7.28 -6.49
C THR A 31 -4.22 8.41 -7.06
N ALA A 32 -4.11 8.69 -8.37
CA ALA A 32 -4.93 9.70 -9.03
C ALA A 32 -6.42 9.37 -8.98
N GLY A 33 -6.80 8.12 -9.25
CA GLY A 33 -8.19 7.67 -9.13
C GLY A 33 -8.72 7.75 -7.70
N LEU A 34 -7.92 7.37 -6.70
CA LEU A 34 -8.30 7.44 -5.28
C LEU A 34 -8.49 8.88 -4.79
N ARG A 35 -7.74 9.84 -5.32
CA ARG A 35 -7.97 11.27 -4.99
C ARG A 35 -9.32 11.78 -5.50
N THR A 36 -9.85 11.15 -6.55
CA THR A 36 -11.18 11.47 -7.08
C THR A 36 -12.29 10.66 -6.42
N SER A 37 -11.96 9.54 -5.74
CA SER A 37 -12.92 8.84 -4.92
C SER A 37 -13.10 9.55 -3.58
N GLY A 38 -14.33 9.58 -3.07
CA GLY A 38 -14.61 9.98 -1.69
C GLY A 38 -14.35 8.86 -0.68
N SER A 39 -13.54 7.85 -1.04
CA SER A 39 -13.36 6.63 -0.23
C SER A 39 -12.47 6.82 0.99
N GLY A 40 -11.69 7.90 1.03
CA GLY A 40 -10.66 8.08 2.07
C GLY A 40 -9.53 7.07 1.99
N SER A 41 -9.28 6.45 0.82
CA SER A 41 -8.22 5.46 0.66
C SER A 41 -6.83 6.09 0.54
N GLU A 42 -5.81 5.37 1.00
CA GLU A 42 -4.41 5.82 1.01
C GLU A 42 -3.46 4.81 0.37
N ILE A 43 -2.37 5.31 -0.22
CA ILE A 43 -1.25 4.49 -0.70
C ILE A 43 0.04 5.02 -0.08
N VAL A 44 0.80 4.12 0.55
CA VAL A 44 2.13 4.36 1.09
C VAL A 44 3.13 3.51 0.31
N VAL A 45 4.19 4.14 -0.20
CA VAL A 45 5.26 3.47 -0.94
C VAL A 45 6.53 3.47 -0.09
N PHE A 46 7.11 2.29 0.14
CA PHE A 46 8.35 2.07 0.88
C PHE A 46 9.53 2.08 -0.10
N PRO A 47 10.34 3.15 -0.18
CA PRO A 47 11.20 3.40 -1.34
C PRO A 47 12.33 2.38 -1.56
N ASN A 48 12.83 1.75 -0.48
CA ASN A 48 14.06 0.96 -0.52
C ASN A 48 13.85 -0.53 -0.28
N VAL A 49 12.64 -1.04 -0.52
CA VAL A 49 12.31 -2.46 -0.32
C VAL A 49 11.72 -3.07 -1.59
N ASN A 50 11.92 -4.38 -1.76
CA ASN A 50 11.44 -5.13 -2.91
C ASN A 50 10.11 -5.83 -2.59
N HIS A 51 9.50 -6.42 -3.61
CA HIS A 51 8.35 -7.30 -3.47
C HIS A 51 8.57 -8.34 -2.37
N GLY A 52 7.55 -8.56 -1.54
CA GLY A 52 7.65 -9.51 -0.42
C GLY A 52 8.51 -9.02 0.74
N PHE A 53 8.68 -7.70 0.93
CA PHE A 53 9.42 -7.15 2.07
C PHE A 53 8.83 -7.50 3.44
N ASN A 54 7.54 -7.87 3.49
CA ASN A 54 6.84 -8.29 4.71
C ASN A 54 6.81 -9.83 4.91
N ALA A 55 7.45 -10.60 4.02
CA ALA A 55 7.47 -12.06 4.09
C ALA A 55 8.76 -12.57 4.74
N ASP A 56 8.74 -12.78 6.05
CA ASP A 56 9.89 -13.14 6.90
C ASP A 56 10.69 -14.38 6.45
N TYR A 57 10.08 -15.26 5.67
CA TYR A 57 10.70 -16.45 5.10
C TYR A 57 11.45 -16.20 3.78
N ARG A 58 11.43 -14.97 3.22
CA ARG A 58 12.06 -14.63 1.93
C ARG A 58 13.35 -13.82 2.11
N PRO A 59 14.31 -13.93 1.17
CA PRO A 59 15.49 -13.05 1.16
C PRO A 59 15.17 -11.56 1.00
N SER A 60 14.00 -11.22 0.44
CA SER A 60 13.52 -9.85 0.27
C SER A 60 12.97 -9.22 1.55
N TYR A 61 12.85 -9.99 2.63
CA TYR A 61 12.32 -9.50 3.90
C TYR A 61 13.15 -8.34 4.45
N ASP A 62 12.48 -7.24 4.76
CA ASP A 62 13.06 -6.10 5.47
C ASP A 62 12.33 -5.91 6.79
N LYS A 63 12.98 -6.26 7.90
CA LYS A 63 12.37 -6.21 9.24
C LYS A 63 11.87 -4.82 9.62
N THR A 64 12.61 -3.78 9.26
CA THR A 64 12.28 -2.40 9.64
C THR A 64 11.03 -1.95 8.89
N ALA A 65 11.01 -2.13 7.56
CA ALA A 65 9.85 -1.80 6.74
C ALA A 65 8.65 -2.67 7.09
N ALA A 66 8.83 -3.97 7.31
CA ALA A 66 7.78 -4.90 7.71
C ALA A 66 7.12 -4.51 9.04
N THR A 67 7.93 -4.16 10.05
CA THR A 67 7.43 -3.72 11.35
C THR A 67 6.63 -2.43 11.21
N TYR A 68 7.13 -1.46 10.43
CA TYR A 68 6.44 -0.20 10.23
C TYR A 68 5.15 -0.36 9.40
N ALA A 69 5.19 -1.15 8.32
CA ALA A 69 4.02 -1.49 7.51
C ALA A 69 2.95 -2.20 8.35
N THR A 70 3.34 -3.14 9.20
CA THR A 70 2.42 -3.82 10.12
C THR A 70 1.78 -2.84 11.10
N LYS A 71 2.55 -1.90 11.64
CA LYS A 71 2.01 -0.83 12.49
C LYS A 71 0.97 0.03 11.74
N LEU A 72 1.29 0.49 10.53
CA LEU A 72 0.36 1.28 9.71
C LEU A 72 -0.93 0.51 9.42
N ALA A 73 -0.83 -0.78 9.11
CA ALA A 73 -2.00 -1.62 8.87
C ALA A 73 -2.88 -1.76 10.12
N LEU A 74 -2.28 -1.99 11.29
CA LEU A 74 -3.02 -2.12 12.55
C LEU A 74 -3.66 -0.79 12.97
N ASP A 75 -2.94 0.33 12.84
CA ASP A 75 -3.48 1.65 13.14
C ASP A 75 -4.67 1.97 12.23
N TRP A 76 -4.54 1.67 10.93
CA TRP A 76 -5.61 1.85 9.95
C TRP A 76 -6.87 1.06 10.29
N LEU A 77 -6.70 -0.22 10.62
CA LEU A 77 -7.81 -1.10 11.01
C LEU A 77 -8.51 -0.55 12.25
N LYS A 78 -7.74 -0.14 13.26
CA LYS A 78 -8.26 0.44 14.50
C LYS A 78 -9.03 1.74 14.25
N GLU A 79 -8.51 2.63 13.42
CA GLU A 79 -9.17 3.88 13.03
C GLU A 79 -10.51 3.63 12.32
N HIS A 80 -10.62 2.51 11.60
CA HIS A 80 -11.82 2.11 10.87
C HIS A 80 -12.68 1.07 11.60
N GLY A 81 -12.45 0.87 12.90
CA GLY A 81 -13.33 0.11 13.79
C GLY A 81 -13.13 -1.41 13.80
N VAL A 82 -11.94 -1.90 13.44
CA VAL A 82 -11.53 -3.32 13.55
C VAL A 82 -10.56 -3.53 14.70
#